data_AF-A0A1E4A182-F1
#
_entry.id   AF-A0A1E4A182-F1
#
_cell.length_a   1.000
_cell.length_b   1.000
_cell.length_c   1.000
_cell.angle_alpha   90.00
_cell.angle_beta   90.00
_cell.angle_gamma   90.00
#
_symmetry.space_group_name_H-M   'P 1'
#
loop_
_entity.id
_entity.type
_entity.pdbx_description
1 polymer ?
#
loop_
_entity_poly.entity_id
_entity_poly.type
_entity_poly.pdbx_seq_one_letter_code
_entity_poly.pdbx_strand_id
1 'polypeptide(L)'
;MNRYIIQACFIFLLAAAFACNNDFLEYDYPVDGTISEEQVFASNEHARNFLNNAYRGLLAGGNADFRYNLNGELGLSTGCDEAVSALPGAAINALNNGNWSPTLLYDDVYVQQYRALRAVNIFLKNAATSALIDDATLSKETLIGEAHFLRAMFHFELLKRYGGVIIADRPFSLEDNLDMPKNTFDEVAAHIVADCDRAAALISYETTADHGSALKGRATKAAALALKSRTLLYAASPLNNPGNDITKWQAAADAAKAVIDLAGAKHGLLSLSELPNLWNYGTLAFNREVIFASETLSATTLDVNNAPPSYTDGRGRTNPTQELVDAFEMKATGKNIHEPGSGYDPEYPYKGRDDRFAMFINYNDLAFRGVRIDTRVGKKDNNPQAAVDRTTATGYYMRKFLNTTNTAATRRVYVFFRYAEIFLNYAEALNETGETPSQEVYDAINSVRRRGLSTDANGLAALQSTDKNGNGYVPPTRDDMRLRIQNERRIELCFEEHRFFDVRRWKLGEQYFNKPVTGVRITGDAEPYTYDYFTVQDRTFSEKMYRFPFAQTQLAKAPLLGQNTGW
;
A
#
# COMPACT_ATOMS: atom_id res chain seq x y z
N MET A 1 -71.33 3.62 56.40
CA MET A 1 -70.80 3.16 55.09
C MET A 1 -69.72 4.09 54.52
N ASN A 2 -69.82 5.42 54.65
CA ASN A 2 -68.89 6.35 53.98
C ASN A 2 -67.47 6.48 54.59
N ARG A 3 -67.23 6.16 55.88
CA ARG A 3 -65.89 6.28 56.49
C ARG A 3 -64.90 5.20 56.02
N TYR A 4 -65.38 3.98 55.81
CA TYR A 4 -64.55 2.86 55.34
C TYR A 4 -64.24 2.94 53.85
N ILE A 5 -65.12 3.57 53.05
CA ILE A 5 -64.89 3.83 51.63
C ILE A 5 -63.78 4.88 51.45
N ILE A 6 -63.79 5.95 52.25
CA ILE A 6 -62.74 6.98 52.19
C ILE A 6 -61.38 6.42 52.64
N GLN A 7 -61.34 5.59 53.69
CA GLN A 7 -60.10 4.92 54.11
C GLN A 7 -59.61 3.90 53.08
N ALA A 8 -60.51 3.13 52.45
CA ALA A 8 -60.15 2.23 51.36
C ALA A 8 -59.60 2.99 50.14
N CYS A 9 -60.22 4.11 49.76
CA CYS A 9 -59.72 4.96 48.67
C CYS A 9 -58.37 5.61 49.00
N PHE A 10 -58.12 6.00 50.25
CA PHE A 10 -56.84 6.59 50.66
C PHE A 10 -55.71 5.55 50.70
N ILE A 11 -56.01 4.31 51.13
CA ILE A 11 -55.06 3.19 51.09
C ILE A 11 -54.78 2.77 49.63
N PHE A 12 -55.78 2.80 48.75
CA PHE A 12 -55.61 2.52 47.33
C PHE A 12 -54.80 3.62 46.62
N LEU A 13 -54.98 4.89 46.99
CA LEU A 13 -54.15 6.00 46.49
C LEU A 13 -52.71 5.97 47.01
N LEU A 14 -52.48 5.58 48.26
CA LEU A 14 -51.12 5.42 48.80
C LEU A 14 -50.39 4.22 48.18
N ALA A 15 -51.09 3.12 47.88
CA ALA A 15 -50.51 1.98 47.18
C ALA A 15 -50.15 2.31 45.72
N ALA A 16 -50.93 3.18 45.06
CA ALA A 16 -50.63 3.64 43.70
C ALA A 16 -49.40 4.58 43.62
N ALA A 17 -49.07 5.29 44.70
CA ALA A 17 -47.92 6.20 44.75
C ALA A 17 -46.57 5.50 44.94
N PHE A 18 -46.55 4.24 45.42
CA PHE A 18 -45.32 3.44 45.59
C PHE A 18 -45.10 2.40 44.48
N ALA A 19 -45.98 2.33 43.48
CA ALA A 19 -45.90 1.36 42.38
C ALA A 19 -45.11 1.85 41.15
N CYS A 20 -44.65 3.10 41.13
CA CYS A 20 -43.78 3.61 40.06
C CYS A 20 -42.32 3.47 40.47
N ASN A 21 -41.81 2.24 40.45
CA ASN A 21 -40.36 2.04 40.35
C ASN A 21 -40.02 2.06 38.85
N ASN A 22 -39.33 3.10 38.38
CA ASN A 22 -38.98 3.24 36.96
C ASN A 22 -38.03 2.13 36.46
N ASP A 23 -37.41 1.38 37.38
CA ASP A 23 -36.56 0.21 37.08
C ASP A 23 -37.30 -0.99 36.45
N PHE A 24 -38.64 -1.04 36.50
CA PHE A 24 -39.39 -2.15 35.88
C PHE A 24 -39.47 -2.05 34.34
N LEU A 25 -39.22 -0.86 33.77
CA LEU A 25 -39.27 -0.60 32.34
C LEU A 25 -37.88 -0.51 31.69
N GLU A 26 -36.81 -0.62 32.48
CA GLU A 26 -35.47 -0.81 31.93
C GLU A 26 -35.28 -2.29 31.62
N TYR A 27 -35.48 -2.63 30.35
CA TYR A 27 -35.11 -3.94 29.83
C TYR A 27 -33.58 -4.07 29.87
N ASP A 28 -33.07 -4.89 30.80
CA ASP A 28 -31.63 -5.16 30.97
C ASP A 28 -31.01 -5.99 29.81
N TYR A 29 -31.82 -6.28 28.79
CA TYR A 29 -31.41 -6.93 27.56
C TYR A 29 -32.08 -6.23 26.38
N PRO A 30 -31.32 -5.74 25.39
CA PRO A 30 -31.94 -5.21 24.18
C PRO A 30 -32.68 -6.35 23.47
N VAL A 31 -33.93 -6.07 23.11
CA VAL A 31 -34.94 -7.01 22.58
C VAL A 31 -34.55 -7.60 21.20
N ASP A 32 -33.39 -7.23 20.66
CA ASP A 32 -32.84 -7.67 19.39
C ASP A 32 -31.57 -8.54 19.50
N GLY A 33 -31.10 -8.86 20.71
CA GLY A 33 -29.85 -9.61 20.91
C GLY A 33 -28.59 -8.80 20.62
N THR A 34 -28.67 -7.46 20.60
CA THR A 34 -27.48 -6.61 20.52
C THR A 34 -26.68 -6.66 21.82
N ILE A 35 -25.36 -6.72 21.71
CA ILE A 35 -24.45 -6.68 22.86
C ILE A 35 -24.13 -5.21 23.12
N SER A 36 -24.34 -4.71 24.35
CA SER A 36 -24.02 -3.32 24.70
C SER A 36 -22.50 -3.06 24.67
N GLU A 37 -22.07 -1.80 24.52
CA GLU A 37 -20.64 -1.45 24.56
C GLU A 37 -19.99 -1.92 25.88
N GLU A 38 -20.69 -1.75 26.99
CA GLU A 38 -20.24 -2.23 28.30
C GLU A 38 -20.08 -3.76 28.34
N GLN A 39 -21.05 -4.50 27.82
CA GLN A 39 -20.98 -5.97 27.74
C GLN A 39 -19.85 -6.46 26.82
N VAL A 40 -19.52 -5.72 25.75
CA VAL A 40 -18.38 -6.03 24.87
C VAL A 40 -17.07 -5.91 25.65
N PHE A 41 -16.86 -4.82 26.38
CA PHE A 41 -15.59 -4.59 27.09
C PHE A 41 -15.51 -5.26 28.47
N ALA A 42 -16.63 -5.76 29.01
CA ALA A 42 -16.67 -6.62 30.19
C ALA A 42 -16.21 -8.07 29.92
N SER A 43 -16.01 -8.46 28.67
CA SER A 43 -15.50 -9.79 28.27
C SER A 43 -14.15 -9.69 27.57
N ASN A 44 -13.15 -10.45 28.04
CA ASN A 44 -11.84 -10.54 27.39
C ASN A 44 -11.95 -10.97 25.91
N GLU A 45 -12.78 -11.96 25.62
CA GLU A 45 -12.96 -12.48 24.27
C GLU A 45 -13.58 -11.43 23.34
N HIS A 46 -14.67 -10.79 23.78
CA HIS A 46 -15.36 -9.78 22.98
C HIS A 46 -14.48 -8.55 22.74
N ALA A 47 -13.76 -8.07 23.75
CA ALA A 47 -12.83 -6.94 23.60
C ALA A 47 -11.70 -7.25 22.61
N ARG A 48 -11.13 -8.46 22.65
CA ARG A 48 -10.12 -8.91 21.67
C ARG A 48 -10.69 -8.99 20.27
N ASN A 49 -11.87 -9.58 20.11
CA ASN A 49 -12.55 -9.69 18.82
C ASN A 49 -12.96 -8.33 18.25
N PHE A 50 -13.26 -7.35 19.10
CA PHE A 50 -13.53 -5.98 18.70
C PHE A 50 -12.31 -5.35 18.01
N LEU A 51 -11.11 -5.51 18.58
CA LEU A 51 -9.87 -5.07 17.92
C LEU A 51 -9.58 -5.86 16.64
N ASN A 52 -9.79 -7.17 16.63
CA ASN A 52 -9.61 -8.00 15.43
C ASN A 52 -10.49 -7.52 14.27
N ASN A 53 -11.72 -7.08 14.57
CA ASN A 53 -12.60 -6.52 13.56
C ASN A 53 -12.07 -5.19 13.00
N ALA A 54 -11.39 -4.38 13.83
CA ALA A 54 -10.76 -3.14 13.39
C ALA A 54 -9.65 -3.38 12.35
N TYR A 55 -8.86 -4.46 12.49
CA TYR A 55 -7.84 -4.85 11.49
C TYR A 55 -8.40 -5.05 10.08
N ARG A 56 -9.67 -5.44 9.94
CA ARG A 56 -10.32 -5.60 8.63
C ARG A 56 -10.39 -4.27 7.86
N GLY A 57 -10.34 -3.13 8.55
CA GLY A 57 -10.26 -1.81 7.95
C GLY A 57 -9.01 -1.59 7.09
N LEU A 58 -7.91 -2.32 7.35
CA LEU A 58 -6.66 -2.20 6.57
C LEU A 58 -6.84 -2.60 5.11
N LEU A 59 -7.77 -3.52 4.84
CA LEU A 59 -8.06 -4.01 3.50
C LEU A 59 -9.29 -3.34 2.86
N ALA A 60 -9.90 -2.37 3.55
CA ALA A 60 -11.09 -1.68 3.04
C ALA A 60 -10.71 -0.72 1.88
N GLY A 61 -10.73 -1.24 0.65
CA GLY A 61 -10.98 -0.45 -0.56
C GLY A 61 -12.49 -0.23 -0.71
N GLY A 62 -12.91 0.91 -1.25
CA GLY A 62 -14.32 1.36 -1.28
C GLY A 62 -15.37 0.37 -1.83
N ASN A 63 -14.97 -0.74 -2.46
CA ASN A 63 -15.85 -1.72 -3.10
C ASN A 63 -15.55 -3.18 -2.73
N ALA A 64 -15.44 -3.57 -1.45
CA ALA A 64 -15.30 -4.99 -1.01
C ALA A 64 -14.15 -5.82 -1.66
N ASP A 65 -13.39 -5.22 -2.56
CA ASP A 65 -12.32 -5.81 -3.34
C ASP A 65 -11.01 -5.55 -2.63
N PHE A 66 -10.25 -6.63 -2.48
CA PHE A 66 -8.90 -6.62 -1.96
C PHE A 66 -8.03 -5.66 -2.77
N ARG A 67 -7.15 -4.88 -2.14
CA ARG A 67 -6.25 -3.91 -2.81
C ARG A 67 -5.45 -4.52 -3.97
N TYR A 68 -5.01 -5.78 -3.88
CA TYR A 68 -4.34 -6.47 -5.01
C TYR A 68 -5.28 -6.98 -6.11
N ASN A 69 -6.58 -6.74 -6.01
CA ASN A 69 -7.56 -7.26 -6.94
C ASN A 69 -8.80 -6.35 -7.02
N LEU A 70 -8.57 -5.04 -7.16
CA LEU A 70 -9.63 -4.06 -7.42
C LEU A 70 -10.21 -4.35 -8.81
N ASN A 71 -11.43 -4.90 -8.88
CA ASN A 71 -12.11 -5.31 -10.12
C ASN A 71 -11.34 -6.29 -11.03
N GLY A 72 -10.38 -7.05 -10.50
CA GLY A 72 -9.54 -7.93 -11.32
C GLY A 72 -8.12 -7.45 -11.57
N GLU A 73 -7.80 -6.20 -11.27
CA GLU A 73 -6.53 -5.56 -11.61
C GLU A 73 -5.72 -5.25 -10.35
N LEU A 74 -4.42 -4.98 -10.53
CA LEU A 74 -3.53 -4.53 -9.44
C LEU A 74 -3.66 -3.05 -9.13
N GLY A 75 -4.91 -2.64 -8.84
CA GLY A 75 -5.24 -1.33 -8.29
C GLY A 75 -4.54 -0.17 -9.01
N LEU A 76 -3.84 0.65 -8.24
CA LEU A 76 -3.23 1.92 -8.68
C LEU A 76 -2.09 1.79 -9.72
N SER A 77 -1.59 0.59 -9.99
CA SER A 77 -0.53 0.38 -10.99
C SER A 77 -0.97 0.74 -12.42
N THR A 78 -2.25 0.51 -12.77
CA THR A 78 -2.81 0.89 -14.07
C THR A 78 -3.28 2.36 -14.10
N GLY A 79 -3.31 3.03 -12.95
CA GLY A 79 -3.56 4.48 -12.80
C GLY A 79 -2.29 5.34 -12.77
N CYS A 80 -1.13 4.73 -13.06
CA CYS A 80 0.16 5.41 -13.17
C CYS A 80 1.00 4.77 -14.29
N ASP A 81 2.20 5.29 -14.54
CA ASP A 81 3.10 4.92 -15.65
C ASP A 81 3.74 3.51 -15.53
N GLU A 82 3.21 2.63 -14.68
CA GLU A 82 3.65 1.23 -14.56
C GLU A 82 2.92 0.29 -15.51
N ALA A 83 1.61 0.48 -15.67
CA ALA A 83 0.77 -0.42 -16.44
C ALA A 83 -0.43 0.28 -17.10
N VAL A 84 -1.05 -0.44 -18.01
CA VAL A 84 -2.36 -0.15 -18.60
C VAL A 84 -3.28 -1.31 -18.27
N SER A 85 -4.56 -1.00 -18.04
CA SER A 85 -5.60 -2.02 -17.92
C SER A 85 -5.95 -2.58 -19.29
N ALA A 86 -6.02 -3.91 -19.42
CA ALA A 86 -6.54 -4.56 -20.62
C ALA A 86 -8.07 -4.37 -20.79
N LEU A 87 -8.77 -3.89 -19.74
CA LEU A 87 -10.20 -3.61 -19.74
C LEU A 87 -10.45 -2.13 -20.12
N PRO A 88 -11.00 -1.84 -21.31
CA PRO A 88 -11.30 -0.46 -21.70
C PRO A 88 -12.25 0.26 -20.75
N GLY A 89 -13.18 -0.49 -20.13
CA GLY A 89 -14.17 0.03 -19.18
C GLY A 89 -13.73 0.04 -17.71
N ALA A 90 -12.44 -0.20 -17.40
CA ALA A 90 -11.98 -0.18 -16.01
C ALA A 90 -12.17 1.21 -15.38
N ALA A 91 -12.76 1.26 -14.17
CA ALA A 91 -13.04 2.51 -13.48
C ALA A 91 -11.78 3.35 -13.22
N ILE A 92 -10.61 2.71 -13.11
CA ILE A 92 -9.34 3.40 -12.91
C ILE A 92 -8.93 4.27 -14.09
N ASN A 93 -9.45 4.00 -15.30
CA ASN A 93 -9.17 4.80 -16.48
C ASN A 93 -9.61 6.27 -16.30
N ALA A 94 -10.56 6.54 -15.38
CA ALA A 94 -10.93 7.90 -14.99
C ALA A 94 -9.74 8.73 -14.47
N LEU A 95 -8.76 8.10 -13.80
CA LEU A 95 -7.54 8.74 -13.33
C LEU A 95 -6.61 9.16 -14.47
N ASN A 96 -6.72 8.53 -15.63
CA ASN A 96 -5.79 8.70 -16.75
C ASN A 96 -6.35 9.58 -17.88
N ASN A 97 -7.68 9.68 -18.03
CA ASN A 97 -8.34 10.34 -19.17
C ASN A 97 -9.02 11.68 -18.84
N GLY A 98 -8.78 12.24 -17.66
CA GLY A 98 -9.34 13.53 -17.24
C GLY A 98 -10.77 13.48 -16.69
N ASN A 99 -11.39 12.30 -16.58
CA ASN A 99 -12.76 12.16 -16.06
C ASN A 99 -12.85 12.10 -14.52
N TRP A 100 -11.72 11.98 -13.82
CA TRP A 100 -11.70 11.99 -12.36
C TRP A 100 -12.29 13.30 -11.83
N SER A 101 -13.22 13.23 -10.87
CA SER A 101 -13.94 14.40 -10.33
C SER A 101 -14.58 14.09 -8.96
N PRO A 102 -15.05 15.10 -8.20
CA PRO A 102 -15.77 14.90 -6.92
C PRO A 102 -17.02 14.03 -7.00
N THR A 103 -17.56 13.79 -8.21
CA THR A 103 -18.74 12.95 -8.47
C THR A 103 -18.39 11.60 -9.11
N LEU A 104 -17.16 11.44 -9.63
CA LEU A 104 -16.64 10.20 -10.19
C LEU A 104 -15.28 9.91 -9.58
N LEU A 105 -15.30 9.24 -8.43
CA LEU A 105 -14.11 8.93 -7.65
C LEU A 105 -13.56 7.54 -7.97
N TYR A 106 -12.26 7.37 -7.79
CA TYR A 106 -11.60 6.08 -7.78
C TYR A 106 -10.75 5.97 -6.51
N ASP A 107 -10.71 4.77 -5.92
CA ASP A 107 -9.98 4.51 -4.67
C ASP A 107 -10.35 5.50 -3.54
N ASP A 108 -11.63 5.91 -3.48
CA ASP A 108 -12.17 6.72 -2.39
C ASP A 108 -12.34 5.86 -1.14
N VAL A 109 -11.45 6.06 -0.18
CA VAL A 109 -11.42 5.31 1.07
C VAL A 109 -11.97 6.11 2.25
N TYR A 110 -12.32 7.39 2.05
CA TYR A 110 -12.64 8.35 3.11
C TYR A 110 -13.61 7.76 4.15
N VAL A 111 -14.80 7.37 3.71
CA VAL A 111 -15.86 6.85 4.61
C VAL A 111 -15.42 5.57 5.32
N GLN A 112 -14.70 4.67 4.64
CA GLN A 112 -14.28 3.40 5.22
C GLN A 112 -13.19 3.58 6.27
N GLN A 113 -12.25 4.51 6.04
CA GLN A 113 -11.22 4.83 7.02
C GLN A 113 -11.81 5.50 8.26
N TYR A 114 -12.76 6.43 8.13
CA TYR A 114 -13.44 7.02 9.31
C TYR A 114 -14.28 6.01 10.11
N ARG A 115 -14.88 5.01 9.44
CA ARG A 115 -15.54 3.89 10.14
C ARG A 115 -14.54 3.07 10.96
N ALA A 116 -13.38 2.77 10.39
CA ALA A 116 -12.32 2.03 11.07
C ALA A 116 -11.70 2.84 12.22
N LEU A 117 -11.47 4.15 12.02
CA LEU A 117 -11.03 5.09 13.05
C LEU A 117 -11.99 5.13 14.24
N ARG A 118 -13.31 5.20 13.98
CA ARG A 118 -14.31 5.16 15.05
C ARG A 118 -14.19 3.86 15.87
N ALA A 119 -14.06 2.71 15.21
CA ALA A 119 -13.91 1.43 15.92
C ALA A 119 -12.65 1.44 16.81
N VAL A 120 -11.51 1.87 16.27
CA VAL A 120 -10.26 1.95 17.04
C VAL A 120 -10.38 2.93 18.22
N ASN A 121 -11.01 4.08 18.04
CA ASN A 121 -11.18 5.05 19.11
C ASN A 121 -12.12 4.56 20.22
N ILE A 122 -13.16 3.78 19.90
CA ILE A 122 -13.99 3.12 20.91
C ILE A 122 -13.16 2.10 21.69
N PHE A 123 -12.33 1.31 21.01
CA PHE A 123 -11.42 0.39 21.68
C PHE A 123 -10.47 1.14 22.62
N LEU A 124 -9.76 2.15 22.14
CA LEU A 124 -8.80 2.93 22.95
C LEU A 124 -9.48 3.60 24.16
N LYS A 125 -10.70 4.12 24.00
CA LYS A 125 -11.49 4.72 25.10
C LYS A 125 -11.77 3.70 26.21
N ASN A 126 -12.15 2.48 25.86
CA ASN A 126 -12.56 1.46 26.82
C ASN A 126 -11.43 0.50 27.23
N ALA A 127 -10.30 0.50 26.54
CA ALA A 127 -9.23 -0.46 26.76
C ALA A 127 -8.72 -0.43 28.21
N ALA A 128 -8.57 0.76 28.80
CA ALA A 128 -8.09 0.92 30.17
C ALA A 128 -8.99 0.19 31.18
N THR A 129 -10.31 0.35 31.08
CA THR A 129 -11.31 -0.22 32.01
C THR A 129 -11.85 -1.58 31.60
N SER A 130 -11.41 -2.12 30.46
CA SER A 130 -11.87 -3.41 29.95
C SER A 130 -11.37 -4.60 30.78
N ALA A 131 -12.11 -5.71 30.70
CA ALA A 131 -11.77 -7.01 31.25
C ALA A 131 -10.71 -7.78 30.42
N LEU A 132 -9.95 -7.08 29.57
CA LEU A 132 -8.80 -7.65 28.87
C LEU A 132 -7.80 -8.19 29.89
N ILE A 133 -7.41 -9.44 29.70
CA ILE A 133 -6.37 -10.11 30.48
C ILE A 133 -5.18 -10.43 29.60
N ASP A 134 -3.99 -10.44 30.20
CA ASP A 134 -2.79 -10.92 29.54
C ASP A 134 -2.88 -12.44 29.34
N ASP A 135 -2.45 -12.92 28.18
CA ASP A 135 -2.25 -14.35 27.93
C ASP A 135 -0.81 -14.62 27.47
N ALA A 136 -0.49 -15.88 27.22
CA ALA A 136 0.85 -16.31 26.82
C ALA A 136 1.33 -15.73 25.46
N THR A 137 0.43 -15.13 24.68
CA THR A 137 0.67 -14.62 23.32
C THR A 137 0.55 -13.11 23.22
N LEU A 138 -0.38 -12.48 23.93
CA LEU A 138 -0.67 -11.05 23.83
C LEU A 138 -1.01 -10.47 25.19
N SER A 139 -0.30 -9.40 25.56
CA SER A 139 -0.63 -8.55 26.70
C SER A 139 -1.67 -7.49 26.33
N LYS A 140 -2.35 -6.96 27.33
CA LYS A 140 -3.27 -5.83 27.20
C LYS A 140 -2.57 -4.60 26.62
N GLU A 141 -1.34 -4.31 27.04
CA GLU A 141 -0.53 -3.21 26.51
C GLU A 141 -0.24 -3.41 25.02
N THR A 142 0.07 -4.63 24.59
CA THR A 142 0.31 -4.95 23.18
C THR A 142 -0.94 -4.66 22.36
N LEU A 143 -2.13 -5.07 22.83
CA LEU A 143 -3.39 -4.78 22.15
C LEU A 143 -3.69 -3.27 22.04
N ILE A 144 -3.34 -2.49 23.07
CA ILE A 144 -3.45 -1.02 23.04
C ILE A 144 -2.45 -0.43 22.04
N GLY A 145 -1.22 -0.94 22.00
CA GLY A 145 -0.22 -0.55 21.02
C GLY A 145 -0.66 -0.85 19.58
N GLU A 146 -1.22 -2.03 19.35
CA GLU A 146 -1.82 -2.41 18.05
C GLU A 146 -2.93 -1.43 17.64
N ALA A 147 -3.80 -1.02 18.58
CA ALA A 147 -4.85 -0.05 18.30
C ALA A 147 -4.28 1.33 17.92
N HIS A 148 -3.24 1.82 18.59
CA HIS A 148 -2.54 3.05 18.17
C HIS A 148 -1.94 2.91 16.77
N PHE A 149 -1.31 1.78 16.45
CA PHE A 149 -0.80 1.52 15.12
C PHE A 149 -1.91 1.54 14.05
N LEU A 150 -3.05 0.90 14.32
CA LEU A 150 -4.19 0.92 13.38
C LEU A 150 -4.73 2.33 13.17
N ARG A 151 -4.84 3.14 14.24
CA ARG A 151 -5.26 4.54 14.12
C ARG A 151 -4.29 5.34 13.25
N ALA A 152 -2.99 5.14 13.44
CA ALA A 152 -1.94 5.74 12.62
C ALA A 152 -2.07 5.30 11.14
N MET A 153 -2.26 4.01 10.87
CA MET A 153 -2.42 3.47 9.52
C MET A 153 -3.64 4.07 8.80
N PHE A 154 -4.79 4.16 9.45
CA PHE A 154 -6.00 4.71 8.83
C PHE A 154 -5.88 6.20 8.54
N HIS A 155 -5.29 6.98 9.45
CA HIS A 155 -4.96 8.37 9.18
C HIS A 155 -3.92 8.51 8.05
N PHE A 156 -2.93 7.61 7.96
CA PHE A 156 -1.95 7.63 6.88
C PHE A 156 -2.57 7.34 5.50
N GLU A 157 -3.50 6.38 5.42
CA GLU A 157 -4.25 6.09 4.18
C GLU A 157 -5.10 7.27 3.71
N LEU A 158 -5.63 8.07 4.64
CA LEU A 158 -6.29 9.34 4.36
C LEU A 158 -5.28 10.43 3.93
N LEU A 159 -4.22 10.63 4.70
CA LEU A 159 -3.18 11.65 4.49
C LEU A 159 -2.55 11.53 3.10
N LYS A 160 -2.17 10.33 2.67
CA LYS A 160 -1.50 10.12 1.38
C LYS A 160 -2.38 10.39 0.16
N ARG A 161 -3.71 10.37 0.32
CA ARG A 161 -4.69 10.64 -0.74
C ARG A 161 -5.18 12.08 -0.72
N TYR A 162 -5.76 12.51 0.40
CA TYR A 162 -6.45 13.79 0.50
C TYR A 162 -5.55 14.91 1.02
N GLY A 163 -4.41 14.59 1.61
CA GLY A 163 -3.59 15.57 2.33
C GLY A 163 -4.21 15.89 3.68
N GLY A 164 -4.57 17.15 3.90
CA GLY A 164 -5.24 17.56 5.14
C GLY A 164 -6.62 16.90 5.30
N VAL A 165 -6.89 16.36 6.48
CA VAL A 165 -8.17 15.70 6.85
C VAL A 165 -8.50 16.01 8.30
N ILE A 166 -9.71 15.69 8.75
CA ILE A 166 -10.10 15.86 10.15
C ILE A 166 -9.42 14.76 10.99
N ILE A 167 -8.66 15.13 12.01
CA ILE A 167 -8.07 14.15 12.94
C ILE A 167 -9.18 13.54 13.80
N ALA A 168 -9.30 12.22 13.76
CA ALA A 168 -10.23 11.46 14.60
C ALA A 168 -9.47 10.77 15.73
N ASP A 169 -9.33 11.45 16.86
CA ASP A 169 -8.61 10.97 18.05
C ASP A 169 -9.52 10.39 19.15
N ARG A 170 -10.84 10.53 18.99
CA ARG A 170 -11.88 10.05 19.89
C ARG A 170 -13.08 9.50 19.11
N PRO A 171 -13.99 8.74 19.76
CA PRO A 171 -15.26 8.39 19.14
C PRO A 171 -16.16 9.63 19.09
N PHE A 172 -16.62 9.99 17.89
CA PHE A 172 -17.63 11.02 17.71
C PHE A 172 -19.04 10.47 18.01
N SER A 173 -19.89 11.29 18.62
CA SER A 173 -21.30 11.03 18.90
C SER A 173 -22.22 11.79 17.92
N LEU A 174 -23.53 11.56 18.03
CA LEU A 174 -24.53 12.30 17.24
C LEU A 174 -24.75 13.73 17.76
N GLU A 175 -24.27 14.03 18.97
CA GLU A 175 -24.38 15.35 19.60
C GLU A 175 -23.20 16.26 19.24
N ASP A 176 -22.11 15.68 18.74
CA ASP A 176 -20.95 16.43 18.26
C ASP A 176 -21.31 17.27 17.03
N ASN A 177 -20.73 18.47 16.93
CA ASN A 177 -20.70 19.17 15.65
C ASN A 177 -19.70 18.49 14.71
N LEU A 178 -20.23 17.74 13.73
CA LEU A 178 -19.42 17.02 12.75
C LEU A 178 -19.02 17.87 11.54
N ASP A 179 -19.54 19.10 11.42
CA ASP A 179 -19.11 20.07 10.42
C ASP A 179 -17.84 20.78 10.94
N MET A 180 -16.68 20.21 10.61
CA MET A 180 -15.37 20.67 11.07
C MET A 180 -14.44 20.96 9.89
N PRO A 181 -13.55 21.96 9.99
CA PRO A 181 -12.51 22.17 9.01
C PRO A 181 -11.47 21.04 9.05
N LYS A 182 -10.89 20.72 7.89
CA LYS A 182 -9.75 19.79 7.83
C LYS A 182 -8.52 20.34 8.56
N ASN A 183 -7.79 19.47 9.24
CA ASN A 183 -6.45 19.77 9.73
C ASN A 183 -5.46 19.87 8.57
N THR A 184 -4.34 20.53 8.81
CA THR A 184 -3.24 20.63 7.85
C THR A 184 -2.52 19.28 7.67
N PHE A 185 -1.75 19.16 6.58
CA PHE A 185 -0.94 17.96 6.35
C PHE A 185 0.03 17.68 7.51
N ASP A 186 0.71 18.73 8.00
CA ASP A 186 1.73 18.59 9.05
C ASP A 186 1.11 18.21 10.40
N GLU A 187 -0.08 18.72 10.75
CA GLU A 187 -0.81 18.30 11.96
C GLU A 187 -1.21 16.83 11.92
N VAL A 188 -1.74 16.36 10.79
CA VAL A 188 -2.13 14.96 10.62
C VAL A 188 -0.89 14.05 10.62
N ALA A 189 0.20 14.46 9.96
CA ALA A 189 1.46 13.73 9.98
C ALA A 189 2.04 13.63 11.41
N ALA A 190 2.01 14.72 12.18
CA ALA A 190 2.45 14.72 13.58
C ALA A 190 1.59 13.79 14.45
N HIS A 191 0.27 13.75 14.23
CA HIS A 191 -0.62 12.82 14.92
C HIS A 191 -0.28 11.36 14.63
N ILE A 192 -0.05 11.02 13.35
CA ILE A 192 0.36 9.67 12.94
C ILE A 192 1.69 9.28 13.61
N VAL A 193 2.69 10.17 13.59
CA VAL A 193 3.99 9.93 14.21
C VAL A 193 3.85 9.67 15.71
N ALA A 194 3.02 10.47 16.40
CA ALA A 194 2.77 10.29 17.84
C ALA A 194 2.12 8.93 18.15
N ASP A 195 1.17 8.48 17.35
CA ASP A 195 0.57 7.15 17.52
C ASP A 195 1.54 6.01 17.17
N CYS A 196 2.39 6.18 16.15
CA CYS A 196 3.48 5.24 15.87
C CYS A 196 4.45 5.11 17.06
N ASP A 197 4.80 6.22 17.70
CA ASP A 197 5.70 6.23 18.87
C ASP A 197 5.06 5.54 20.08
N ARG A 198 3.76 5.79 20.33
CA ARG A 198 2.99 5.07 21.37
C ARG A 198 2.92 3.57 21.08
N ALA A 199 2.63 3.19 19.84
CA ALA A 199 2.59 1.79 19.44
C ALA A 199 3.95 1.11 19.62
N ALA A 200 5.03 1.74 19.17
CA ALA A 200 6.38 1.19 19.29
C ALA A 200 6.90 1.08 20.74
N ALA A 201 6.35 1.89 21.66
CA ALA A 201 6.64 1.80 23.09
C ALA A 201 5.89 0.65 23.79
N LEU A 202 4.69 0.31 23.32
CA LEU A 202 3.82 -0.70 23.93
C LEU A 202 3.97 -2.11 23.33
N ILE A 203 4.36 -2.21 22.05
CA ILE A 203 4.52 -3.49 21.36
C ILE A 203 5.95 -4.00 21.53
N SER A 204 6.09 -5.26 21.97
CA SER A 204 7.38 -5.96 22.03
C SER A 204 7.99 -6.16 20.64
N TYR A 205 9.33 -6.23 20.56
CA TYR A 205 9.99 -6.43 19.28
C TYR A 205 9.95 -7.90 18.81
N GLU A 206 9.04 -8.15 17.88
CA GLU A 206 8.90 -9.41 17.14
C GLU A 206 8.83 -9.15 15.64
N THR A 207 9.20 -10.14 14.84
CA THR A 207 9.02 -10.11 13.38
C THR A 207 7.83 -10.97 12.97
N THR A 208 7.32 -10.76 11.76
CA THR A 208 6.24 -11.63 11.26
C THR A 208 6.67 -13.10 11.12
N ALA A 209 7.98 -13.37 11.07
CA ALA A 209 8.55 -14.71 11.07
C ALA A 209 8.56 -15.35 12.47
N ASP A 210 8.63 -14.53 13.53
CA ASP A 210 8.52 -14.98 14.93
C ASP A 210 7.07 -15.34 15.28
N HIS A 211 6.10 -14.69 14.64
CA HIS A 211 4.67 -14.90 14.90
C HIS A 211 4.21 -16.32 14.53
N GLY A 212 3.67 -17.03 15.52
CA GLY A 212 2.89 -18.25 15.30
C GLY A 212 1.65 -17.98 14.44
N SER A 213 1.00 -19.05 13.94
CA SER A 213 -0.13 -18.92 12.99
C SER A 213 -1.28 -18.01 13.47
N ALA A 214 -1.51 -17.90 14.77
CA ALA A 214 -2.57 -17.06 15.36
C ALA A 214 -2.22 -15.56 15.42
N LEU A 215 -0.95 -15.18 15.24
CA LEU A 215 -0.46 -13.79 15.33
C LEU A 215 -0.06 -13.22 13.96
N LYS A 216 -0.05 -14.03 12.90
CA LYS A 216 0.29 -13.58 11.55
C LYS A 216 -0.69 -12.52 11.08
N GLY A 217 -0.17 -11.35 10.71
CA GLY A 217 -0.97 -10.19 10.29
C GLY A 217 -1.22 -9.16 11.39
N ARG A 218 -0.82 -9.44 12.64
CA ARG A 218 -0.80 -8.43 13.71
C ARG A 218 0.37 -7.47 13.57
N ALA A 219 0.16 -6.25 14.03
CA ALA A 219 1.18 -5.21 14.00
C ALA A 219 2.33 -5.50 14.96
N THR A 220 3.54 -5.18 14.53
CA THR A 220 4.76 -5.31 15.33
C THR A 220 5.34 -3.92 15.63
N LYS A 221 6.29 -3.86 16.57
CA LYS A 221 7.09 -2.65 16.79
C LYS A 221 7.75 -2.14 15.49
N ALA A 222 8.27 -3.05 14.67
CA ALA A 222 8.89 -2.70 13.39
C ALA A 222 7.86 -2.12 12.41
N ALA A 223 6.61 -2.61 12.40
CA ALA A 223 5.54 -2.05 11.58
C ALA A 223 5.22 -0.59 11.96
N ALA A 224 5.16 -0.27 13.24
CA ALA A 224 4.92 1.09 13.71
C ALA A 224 6.04 2.06 13.29
N LEU A 225 7.31 1.64 13.43
CA LEU A 225 8.45 2.44 13.00
C LEU A 225 8.55 2.57 11.48
N ALA A 226 8.19 1.53 10.72
CA ALA A 226 8.13 1.58 9.26
C ALA A 226 7.06 2.58 8.77
N LEU A 227 5.88 2.59 9.40
CA LEU A 227 4.86 3.60 9.11
C LEU A 227 5.34 5.03 9.42
N LYS A 228 6.02 5.21 10.55
CA LYS A 228 6.63 6.51 10.92
C LYS A 228 7.65 6.96 9.86
N SER A 229 8.56 6.07 9.45
CA SER A 229 9.53 6.33 8.38
C SER A 229 8.86 6.79 7.08
N ARG A 230 7.84 6.04 6.61
CA ARG A 230 7.11 6.40 5.38
C ARG A 230 6.36 7.73 5.52
N THR A 231 5.73 7.99 6.67
CA THR A 231 4.99 9.23 6.93
C THR A 231 5.91 10.44 6.89
N LEU A 232 7.06 10.36 7.57
CA LEU A 232 8.06 11.43 7.58
C LEU A 232 8.70 11.64 6.20
N LEU A 233 8.98 10.56 5.45
CA LEU A 233 9.45 10.68 4.07
C LEU A 233 8.44 11.45 3.21
N TYR A 234 7.15 11.16 3.34
CA TYR A 234 6.10 11.87 2.61
C TYR A 234 6.04 13.33 3.04
N ALA A 235 6.15 13.62 4.35
CA ALA A 235 6.17 14.98 4.88
C ALA A 235 7.38 15.80 4.41
N ALA A 236 8.53 15.16 4.21
CA ALA A 236 9.76 15.79 3.72
C ALA A 236 9.76 16.02 2.19
N SER A 237 8.93 15.28 1.45
CA SER A 237 8.90 15.30 -0.02
C SER A 237 8.36 16.62 -0.59
N PRO A 238 8.76 17.02 -1.82
CA PRO A 238 8.41 18.31 -2.45
C PRO A 238 6.94 18.73 -2.40
N LEU A 239 6.00 17.79 -2.51
CA LEU A 239 4.55 18.10 -2.44
C LEU A 239 4.12 18.67 -1.08
N ASN A 240 4.79 18.25 0.00
CA ASN A 240 4.46 18.62 1.39
C ASN A 240 5.50 19.53 2.04
N ASN A 241 6.65 19.69 1.39
CA ASN A 241 7.77 20.48 1.85
C ASN A 241 8.24 21.45 0.75
N PRO A 242 7.39 22.40 0.30
CA PRO A 242 7.72 23.31 -0.80
C PRO A 242 8.93 24.20 -0.49
N GLY A 243 9.22 24.45 0.79
CA GLY A 243 10.40 25.19 1.24
C GLY A 243 11.68 24.34 1.33
N ASN A 244 11.59 23.04 1.05
CA ASN A 244 12.68 22.07 1.20
C ASN A 244 13.39 22.16 2.55
N ASP A 245 12.61 22.17 3.64
CA ASP A 245 13.14 22.11 5.00
C ASP A 245 13.92 20.81 5.21
N ILE A 246 15.24 20.96 5.31
CA ILE A 246 16.21 19.85 5.48
C ILE A 246 15.96 19.08 6.78
N THR A 247 15.39 19.72 7.81
CA THR A 247 15.12 19.04 9.09
C THR A 247 14.05 17.94 8.93
N LYS A 248 13.09 18.12 8.00
CA LYS A 248 12.12 17.07 7.65
C LYS A 248 12.80 15.87 6.98
N TRP A 249 13.78 16.11 6.10
CA TRP A 249 14.58 15.05 5.47
C TRP A 249 15.43 14.30 6.48
N GLN A 250 16.10 15.01 7.40
CA GLN A 250 16.86 14.38 8.46
C GLN A 250 15.96 13.52 9.37
N ALA A 251 14.80 14.02 9.79
CA ALA A 251 13.85 13.25 10.60
C ALA A 251 13.35 11.98 9.88
N ALA A 252 13.15 12.05 8.56
CA ALA A 252 12.79 10.89 7.75
C ALA A 252 13.93 9.87 7.66
N ALA A 253 15.18 10.33 7.51
CA ALA A 253 16.37 9.49 7.49
C ALA A 253 16.55 8.79 8.86
N ASP A 254 16.46 9.53 9.96
CA ASP A 254 16.58 9.00 11.31
C ASP A 254 15.50 7.95 11.61
N ALA A 255 14.27 8.19 11.17
CA ALA A 255 13.17 7.24 11.34
C ALA A 255 13.37 5.95 10.52
N ALA A 256 13.87 6.05 9.29
CA ALA A 256 14.22 4.87 8.50
C ALA A 256 15.40 4.10 9.13
N LYS A 257 16.43 4.83 9.58
CA LYS A 257 17.58 4.27 10.27
C LYS A 257 17.19 3.56 11.56
N ALA A 258 16.25 4.09 12.34
CA ALA A 258 15.75 3.42 13.55
C ALA A 258 15.17 2.03 13.26
N VAL A 259 14.55 1.82 12.08
CA VAL A 259 14.06 0.48 11.67
C VAL A 259 15.23 -0.43 11.28
N ILE A 260 16.22 0.08 10.54
CA ILE A 260 17.43 -0.66 10.15
C ILE A 260 18.23 -1.08 11.39
N ASP A 261 18.39 -0.17 12.36
CA ASP A 261 19.12 -0.43 13.60
C ASP A 261 18.32 -1.37 14.52
N LEU A 262 16.98 -1.31 14.52
CA LEU A 262 16.11 -2.23 15.27
C LEU A 262 16.15 -3.65 14.71
N ALA A 263 16.31 -3.81 13.39
CA ALA A 263 16.21 -5.08 12.68
C ALA A 263 17.08 -6.20 13.29
N GLY A 264 18.21 -5.84 13.90
CA GLY A 264 19.18 -6.79 14.46
C GLY A 264 19.50 -7.89 13.43
N ALA A 265 19.45 -9.15 13.86
CA ALA A 265 19.57 -10.32 12.98
C ALA A 265 18.21 -10.88 12.49
N LYS A 266 17.08 -10.25 12.84
CA LYS A 266 15.74 -10.84 12.60
C LYS A 266 15.12 -10.38 11.28
N HIS A 267 15.28 -9.10 10.90
CA HIS A 267 14.88 -8.63 9.57
C HIS A 267 16.06 -8.64 8.59
N GLY A 268 15.77 -8.96 7.34
CA GLY A 268 16.80 -9.03 6.30
C GLY A 268 16.22 -9.11 4.89
N LEU A 269 17.01 -8.77 3.88
CA LEU A 269 16.59 -8.88 2.48
C LEU A 269 16.57 -10.35 2.04
N LEU A 270 15.55 -10.71 1.27
CA LEU A 270 15.49 -11.97 0.54
C LEU A 270 16.46 -11.94 -0.64
N SER A 271 17.08 -13.09 -0.92
CA SER A 271 17.88 -13.27 -2.13
C SER A 271 17.00 -13.24 -3.38
N LEU A 272 17.61 -13.05 -4.55
CA LEU A 272 16.91 -13.04 -5.84
C LEU A 272 16.13 -14.35 -6.10
N SER A 273 16.58 -15.49 -5.60
CA SER A 273 15.85 -16.76 -5.73
C SER A 273 14.64 -16.89 -4.80
N GLU A 274 14.66 -16.21 -3.66
CA GLU A 274 13.56 -16.22 -2.68
C GLU A 274 12.48 -15.17 -3.03
N LEU A 275 12.88 -14.05 -3.64
CA LEU A 275 12.05 -12.89 -3.91
C LEU A 275 10.72 -13.21 -4.64
N PRO A 276 10.67 -14.07 -5.68
CA PRO A 276 9.39 -14.39 -6.35
C PRO A 276 8.34 -15.03 -5.42
N ASN A 277 8.77 -15.63 -4.31
CA ASN A 277 7.89 -16.29 -3.35
C ASN A 277 7.46 -15.39 -2.17
N LEU A 278 7.97 -14.16 -2.10
CA LEU A 278 7.76 -13.22 -0.99
C LEU A 278 6.28 -13.06 -0.64
N TRP A 279 5.38 -13.02 -1.62
CA TRP A 279 3.95 -12.77 -1.41
C TRP A 279 3.10 -14.06 -1.27
N ASN A 280 3.70 -15.24 -1.48
CA ASN A 280 2.98 -16.51 -1.53
C ASN A 280 2.70 -17.05 -0.11
N TYR A 281 1.42 -17.11 0.28
CA TYR A 281 1.03 -17.52 1.65
C TYR A 281 1.53 -18.91 2.05
N GLY A 282 1.42 -19.88 1.13
CA GLY A 282 1.85 -21.26 1.38
C GLY A 282 3.36 -21.49 1.30
N THR A 283 4.16 -20.45 1.09
CA THR A 283 5.61 -20.56 0.88
C THR A 283 6.38 -19.61 1.77
N LEU A 284 6.40 -18.30 1.46
CA LEU A 284 7.27 -17.32 2.15
C LEU A 284 6.57 -16.01 2.54
N ALA A 285 5.23 -15.92 2.58
CA ALA A 285 4.50 -14.68 2.88
C ALA A 285 4.92 -13.91 4.15
N PHE A 286 5.33 -14.61 5.20
CA PHE A 286 5.75 -14.01 6.49
C PHE A 286 7.22 -14.33 6.74
N ASN A 287 8.07 -13.77 5.89
CA ASN A 287 9.52 -13.97 5.89
C ASN A 287 10.26 -12.81 6.58
N ARG A 288 11.60 -12.90 6.64
CA ARG A 288 12.48 -11.90 7.25
C ARG A 288 12.44 -10.51 6.61
N GLU A 289 12.04 -10.39 5.34
CA GLU A 289 11.93 -9.10 4.66
C GLU A 289 10.58 -8.42 4.90
N VAL A 290 9.51 -9.18 5.16
CA VAL A 290 8.19 -8.63 5.41
C VAL A 290 8.13 -8.04 6.82
N ILE A 291 7.85 -6.74 6.91
CA ILE A 291 7.70 -6.03 8.18
C ILE A 291 6.25 -6.09 8.64
N PHE A 292 5.32 -5.86 7.70
CA PHE A 292 3.89 -5.94 7.96
C PHE A 292 3.14 -6.35 6.70
N ALA A 293 2.23 -7.31 6.85
CA ALA A 293 1.37 -7.77 5.78
C ALA A 293 -0.01 -8.10 6.33
N SER A 294 -1.02 -8.05 5.47
CA SER A 294 -2.38 -8.46 5.81
C SER A 294 -2.45 -9.97 6.06
N GLU A 295 -3.49 -10.38 6.79
CA GLU A 295 -3.99 -11.74 6.60
C GLU A 295 -4.44 -11.94 5.14
N THR A 296 -4.41 -13.18 4.67
CA THR A 296 -4.82 -13.50 3.30
C THR A 296 -6.30 -13.85 3.25
N LEU A 297 -7.03 -13.33 2.28
CA LEU A 297 -8.38 -13.79 1.99
C LEU A 297 -8.34 -15.18 1.32
N SER A 298 -9.43 -15.94 1.37
CA SER A 298 -9.56 -17.21 0.62
C SER A 298 -9.75 -16.98 -0.89
N ALA A 299 -9.20 -15.89 -1.45
CA ALA A 299 -9.30 -15.51 -2.84
C ALA A 299 -8.01 -15.90 -3.60
N THR A 300 -8.20 -16.55 -4.74
CA THR A 300 -7.13 -17.08 -5.61
C THR A 300 -7.17 -16.51 -7.03
N THR A 301 -7.98 -15.46 -7.20
CA THR A 301 -8.30 -14.86 -8.49
C THR A 301 -7.20 -13.98 -9.05
N LEU A 302 -6.16 -13.63 -8.28
CA LEU A 302 -5.03 -12.82 -8.76
C LEU A 302 -4.34 -13.47 -9.97
N ASP A 303 -4.04 -14.78 -9.85
CA ASP A 303 -3.41 -15.55 -10.90
C ASP A 303 -4.30 -15.65 -12.15
N VAL A 304 -5.59 -15.95 -11.97
CA VAL A 304 -6.56 -16.01 -13.09
C VAL A 304 -6.67 -14.65 -13.80
N ASN A 305 -6.76 -13.56 -13.04
CA ASN A 305 -6.99 -12.25 -13.61
C ASN A 305 -5.76 -11.66 -14.31
N ASN A 306 -4.55 -12.04 -13.93
CA ASN A 306 -3.32 -11.40 -14.41
C ASN A 306 -2.35 -12.32 -15.15
N ALA A 307 -2.51 -13.65 -15.08
CA ALA A 307 -1.71 -14.55 -15.91
C ALA A 307 -2.01 -14.34 -17.41
N PRO A 308 -1.00 -14.57 -18.29
CA PRO A 308 -1.19 -14.52 -19.73
C PRO A 308 -2.29 -15.49 -20.22
N PRO A 309 -3.05 -15.16 -21.28
CA PRO A 309 -4.10 -16.02 -21.85
C PRO A 309 -3.63 -17.40 -22.34
N SER A 310 -2.34 -17.58 -22.57
CA SER A 310 -1.73 -18.88 -22.87
C SER A 310 -1.90 -19.89 -21.73
N TYR A 311 -2.09 -19.40 -20.51
CA TYR A 311 -2.31 -20.20 -19.32
C TYR A 311 -3.81 -20.32 -18.99
N THR A 312 -4.23 -21.48 -18.47
CA THR A 312 -5.65 -21.81 -18.19
C THR A 312 -6.39 -20.67 -17.48
N ASP A 313 -7.41 -20.16 -18.15
CA ASP A 313 -8.28 -19.06 -17.72
C ASP A 313 -7.61 -17.70 -17.44
N GLY A 314 -6.34 -17.54 -17.81
CA GLY A 314 -5.61 -16.28 -17.75
C GLY A 314 -6.33 -15.16 -18.51
N ARG A 315 -6.53 -14.03 -17.86
CA ARG A 315 -7.15 -12.82 -18.43
C ARG A 315 -6.13 -11.71 -18.71
N GLY A 316 -4.98 -11.74 -18.06
CA GLY A 316 -3.91 -10.77 -18.31
C GLY A 316 -4.35 -9.30 -18.22
N ARG A 317 -5.10 -8.93 -17.17
CA ARG A 317 -5.73 -7.60 -17.04
C ARG A 317 -4.76 -6.46 -16.76
N THR A 318 -3.62 -6.73 -16.13
CA THR A 318 -2.57 -5.72 -15.87
C THR A 318 -1.46 -5.88 -16.91
N ASN A 319 -1.29 -4.88 -17.78
CA ASN A 319 -0.29 -4.91 -18.86
C ASN A 319 0.77 -3.83 -18.63
N PRO A 320 2.01 -4.21 -18.26
CA PRO A 320 3.09 -3.26 -18.04
C PRO A 320 3.36 -2.36 -19.24
N THR A 321 3.66 -1.09 -19.01
CA THR A 321 4.02 -0.13 -20.06
C THR A 321 5.44 -0.35 -20.54
N GLN A 322 5.74 0.11 -21.76
CA GLN A 322 7.11 0.16 -22.26
C GLN A 322 7.99 1.03 -21.36
N GLU A 323 7.45 2.12 -20.81
CA GLU A 323 8.21 3.01 -19.92
C GLU A 323 8.68 2.31 -18.63
N LEU A 324 7.94 1.31 -18.13
CA LEU A 324 8.39 0.47 -17.02
C LEU A 324 9.39 -0.58 -17.49
N VAL A 325 9.16 -1.20 -18.65
CA VAL A 325 10.10 -2.16 -19.25
C VAL A 325 11.47 -1.52 -19.48
N ASP A 326 11.52 -0.28 -19.95
CA ASP A 326 12.76 0.46 -20.23
C ASP A 326 13.45 0.97 -18.96
N ALA A 327 12.75 0.98 -17.81
CA ALA A 327 13.32 1.37 -16.53
C ALA A 327 14.34 0.35 -16.01
N PHE A 328 14.16 -0.93 -16.33
CA PHE A 328 15.06 -2.00 -15.91
C PHE A 328 16.45 -1.81 -16.56
N GLU A 329 17.48 -1.72 -15.73
CA GLU A 329 18.84 -1.47 -16.19
C GLU A 329 19.45 -2.71 -16.89
N MET A 330 20.54 -2.50 -17.62
CA MET A 330 21.38 -3.58 -18.14
C MET A 330 22.19 -4.17 -16.99
N LYS A 331 22.09 -5.49 -16.77
CA LYS A 331 22.68 -6.19 -15.62
C LYS A 331 24.18 -5.96 -15.49
N ALA A 332 24.89 -6.09 -16.62
CA ALA A 332 26.35 -6.01 -16.65
C ALA A 332 26.88 -4.61 -16.31
N THR A 333 26.21 -3.56 -16.78
CA THR A 333 26.71 -2.18 -16.68
C THR A 333 26.03 -1.36 -15.58
N GLY A 334 24.84 -1.76 -15.14
CA GLY A 334 23.99 -0.99 -14.25
C GLY A 334 23.51 0.32 -14.89
N LYS A 335 23.50 0.41 -16.23
CA LYS A 335 23.03 1.58 -16.98
C LYS A 335 21.62 1.36 -17.50
N ASN A 336 20.84 2.43 -17.62
CA ASN A 336 19.61 2.43 -18.38
C ASN A 336 19.87 2.06 -19.85
N ILE A 337 18.88 1.46 -20.52
CA ILE A 337 19.04 0.97 -21.90
C ILE A 337 19.42 2.07 -22.90
N HIS A 338 18.98 3.31 -22.67
CA HIS A 338 19.25 4.45 -23.56
C HIS A 338 20.58 5.16 -23.25
N GLU A 339 21.28 4.77 -22.18
CA GLU A 339 22.57 5.39 -21.85
C GLU A 339 23.69 4.87 -22.77
N PRO A 340 24.60 5.75 -23.23
CA PRO A 340 25.76 5.34 -24.00
C PRO A 340 26.59 4.26 -23.30
N GLY A 341 26.88 3.18 -24.04
CA GLY A 341 27.63 2.03 -23.52
C GLY A 341 26.84 1.18 -22.53
N SER A 342 25.50 1.19 -22.56
CA SER A 342 24.66 0.29 -21.77
C SER A 342 24.84 -1.18 -22.17
N GLY A 343 25.13 -1.44 -23.45
CA GLY A 343 25.17 -2.78 -24.05
C GLY A 343 23.80 -3.28 -24.49
N TYR A 344 22.78 -2.42 -24.53
CA TYR A 344 21.45 -2.75 -25.03
C TYR A 344 21.47 -3.05 -26.54
N ASP A 345 20.77 -4.11 -26.94
CA ASP A 345 20.61 -4.52 -28.32
C ASP A 345 19.11 -4.50 -28.69
N PRO A 346 18.69 -3.62 -29.63
CA PRO A 346 17.28 -3.52 -30.03
C PRO A 346 16.78 -4.76 -30.81
N GLU A 347 17.65 -5.60 -31.38
CA GLU A 347 17.24 -6.87 -32.00
C GLU A 347 16.90 -7.94 -30.94
N TYR A 348 17.45 -7.79 -29.74
CA TYR A 348 17.23 -8.68 -28.60
C TYR A 348 16.92 -7.89 -27.31
N PRO A 349 15.80 -7.14 -27.26
CA PRO A 349 15.54 -6.12 -26.24
C PRO A 349 15.38 -6.66 -24.80
N TYR A 350 15.24 -7.98 -24.66
CA TYR A 350 15.04 -8.67 -23.39
C TYR A 350 16.32 -9.34 -22.87
N LYS A 351 17.42 -9.38 -23.64
CA LYS A 351 18.68 -10.01 -23.21
C LYS A 351 19.50 -9.07 -22.32
N GLY A 352 20.18 -9.64 -21.32
CA GLY A 352 21.14 -8.90 -20.48
C GLY A 352 20.52 -7.87 -19.52
N ARG A 353 19.21 -7.91 -19.31
CA ARG A 353 18.48 -7.02 -18.38
C ARG A 353 18.66 -7.45 -16.93
N ASP A 354 18.41 -6.55 -15.98
CA ASP A 354 18.24 -6.85 -14.56
C ASP A 354 17.41 -8.14 -14.36
N ASP A 355 17.87 -9.06 -13.51
CA ASP A 355 17.20 -10.34 -13.23
C ASP A 355 15.74 -10.14 -12.77
N ARG A 356 15.44 -9.02 -12.09
CA ARG A 356 14.08 -8.67 -11.67
C ARG A 356 13.14 -8.44 -12.86
N PHE A 357 13.64 -8.11 -14.04
CA PHE A 357 12.83 -7.93 -15.25
C PHE A 357 12.03 -9.21 -15.56
N ALA A 358 12.70 -10.36 -15.63
CA ALA A 358 12.06 -11.65 -15.89
C ALA A 358 11.30 -12.21 -14.66
N MET A 359 11.46 -11.62 -13.48
CA MET A 359 10.67 -11.94 -12.29
C MET A 359 9.37 -11.15 -12.23
N PHE A 360 9.37 -9.90 -12.70
CA PHE A 360 8.26 -8.97 -12.54
C PHE A 360 7.42 -8.81 -13.80
N ILE A 361 7.98 -9.08 -14.97
CA ILE A 361 7.34 -8.90 -16.28
C ILE A 361 7.33 -10.21 -17.06
N ASN A 362 6.17 -10.54 -17.61
CA ASN A 362 5.97 -11.59 -18.60
C ASN A 362 6.04 -10.95 -19.99
N TYR A 363 6.98 -11.40 -20.83
CA TYR A 363 7.23 -10.89 -22.18
C TYR A 363 7.31 -12.04 -23.19
N ASN A 364 7.33 -11.71 -24.48
CA ASN A 364 7.39 -12.71 -25.56
C ASN A 364 8.54 -13.70 -25.35
N ASP A 365 8.26 -14.98 -25.56
CA ASP A 365 9.19 -16.12 -25.41
C ASP A 365 9.61 -16.50 -24.00
N LEU A 366 9.29 -15.69 -22.99
CA LEU A 366 9.53 -16.08 -21.60
C LEU A 366 8.65 -17.28 -21.23
N ALA A 367 9.24 -18.26 -20.55
CA ALA A 367 8.48 -19.37 -20.00
C ALA A 367 7.74 -18.95 -18.71
N PHE A 368 6.45 -19.24 -18.65
CA PHE A 368 5.63 -19.11 -17.45
C PHE A 368 4.90 -20.42 -17.20
N ARG A 369 5.14 -21.06 -16.05
CA ARG A 369 4.59 -22.38 -15.69
C ARG A 369 4.80 -23.47 -16.77
N GLY A 370 5.97 -23.45 -17.40
CA GLY A 370 6.34 -24.40 -18.47
C GLY A 370 5.73 -24.10 -19.85
N VAL A 371 4.93 -23.03 -19.99
CA VAL A 371 4.36 -22.59 -21.27
C VAL A 371 5.13 -21.36 -21.77
N ARG A 372 5.54 -21.39 -23.04
CA ARG A 372 6.14 -20.23 -23.71
C ARG A 372 5.05 -19.21 -24.01
N ILE A 373 5.25 -17.97 -23.56
CA ILE A 373 4.37 -16.85 -23.85
C ILE A 373 4.59 -16.39 -25.30
N ASP A 374 3.51 -16.15 -26.05
CA ASP A 374 3.57 -15.71 -27.44
C ASP A 374 2.72 -14.44 -27.64
N THR A 375 3.34 -13.28 -27.42
CA THR A 375 2.70 -11.95 -27.56
C THR A 375 2.85 -11.36 -28.96
N ARG A 376 3.30 -12.14 -29.94
CA ARG A 376 3.30 -11.73 -31.35
C ARG A 376 1.87 -11.49 -31.84
N VAL A 377 1.71 -10.52 -32.73
CA VAL A 377 0.39 -10.11 -33.23
C VAL A 377 -0.37 -11.31 -33.83
N GLY A 378 -1.59 -11.55 -33.33
CA GLY A 378 -2.47 -12.64 -33.75
C GLY A 378 -2.17 -13.98 -33.10
N LYS A 379 -1.21 -14.07 -32.17
CA LYS A 379 -0.90 -15.30 -31.42
C LYS A 379 -1.63 -15.33 -30.07
N LYS A 380 -1.46 -16.44 -29.34
CA LYS A 380 -2.33 -16.81 -28.19
C LYS A 380 -2.39 -15.72 -27.11
N ASP A 381 -1.29 -15.02 -26.85
CA ASP A 381 -1.20 -13.97 -25.83
C ASP A 381 -1.29 -12.54 -26.42
N ASN A 382 -1.65 -12.40 -27.69
CA ASN A 382 -1.94 -11.13 -28.34
C ASN A 382 -2.87 -11.36 -29.52
N ASN A 383 -4.11 -11.75 -29.19
CA ASN A 383 -5.14 -12.10 -30.16
C ASN A 383 -6.27 -11.06 -30.11
N PRO A 384 -6.31 -10.10 -31.05
CA PRO A 384 -7.37 -9.10 -31.12
C PRO A 384 -8.77 -9.67 -31.34
N GLN A 385 -8.89 -10.93 -31.79
CA GLN A 385 -10.16 -11.64 -31.96
C GLN A 385 -10.61 -12.37 -30.69
N ALA A 386 -9.79 -12.40 -29.63
CA ALA A 386 -10.19 -12.96 -28.34
C ALA A 386 -11.16 -12.04 -27.60
N ALA A 387 -11.69 -12.52 -26.47
CA ALA A 387 -12.40 -11.64 -25.53
C ALA A 387 -11.50 -10.45 -25.14
N VAL A 388 -12.12 -9.28 -24.90
CA VAL A 388 -11.43 -8.01 -24.63
C VAL A 388 -10.42 -8.12 -23.49
N ASP A 389 -10.69 -8.95 -22.48
CA ASP A 389 -9.80 -9.23 -21.36
C ASP A 389 -8.99 -10.52 -21.53
N ARG A 390 -8.60 -10.84 -22.76
CA ARG A 390 -7.72 -11.98 -23.11
C ARG A 390 -6.73 -11.63 -24.21
N THR A 391 -6.34 -10.36 -24.29
CA THR A 391 -5.30 -9.85 -25.19
C THR A 391 -4.51 -8.75 -24.49
N THR A 392 -3.21 -8.68 -24.75
CA THR A 392 -2.37 -7.60 -24.19
C THR A 392 -2.61 -6.29 -24.93
N ALA A 393 -2.66 -5.20 -24.18
CA ALA A 393 -2.68 -3.83 -24.71
C ALA A 393 -1.27 -3.30 -25.02
N THR A 394 -0.22 -3.88 -24.42
CA THR A 394 1.15 -3.32 -24.46
C THR A 394 2.20 -4.26 -25.03
N GLY A 395 1.88 -5.54 -25.26
CA GLY A 395 2.86 -6.58 -25.60
C GLY A 395 3.42 -7.32 -24.37
N TYR A 396 3.04 -6.90 -23.16
CA TYR A 396 3.51 -7.42 -21.89
C TYR A 396 2.37 -7.85 -20.95
N TYR A 397 2.70 -8.69 -19.98
CA TYR A 397 1.84 -9.06 -18.86
C TYR A 397 2.58 -8.89 -17.54
N MET A 398 1.85 -8.62 -16.47
CA MET A 398 2.45 -8.59 -15.15
C MET A 398 2.78 -10.01 -14.68
N ARG A 399 3.97 -10.21 -14.10
CA ARG A 399 4.43 -11.49 -13.54
C ARG A 399 4.63 -11.45 -12.04
N LYS A 400 4.96 -10.27 -11.48
CA LYS A 400 5.10 -10.09 -10.03
C LYS A 400 3.86 -10.60 -9.30
N PHE A 401 4.03 -11.11 -8.09
CA PHE A 401 3.00 -11.83 -7.32
C PHE A 401 2.50 -13.14 -7.93
N LEU A 402 2.65 -13.43 -9.22
CA LEU A 402 2.14 -14.68 -9.80
C LEU A 402 2.99 -15.88 -9.36
N ASN A 403 2.35 -16.99 -9.05
CA ASN A 403 3.09 -18.21 -8.70
C ASN A 403 3.68 -18.80 -9.99
N THR A 404 5.00 -18.85 -10.13
CA THR A 404 5.62 -19.25 -11.42
C THR A 404 5.74 -20.76 -11.60
N THR A 405 5.50 -21.56 -10.56
CA THR A 405 5.73 -23.02 -10.56
C THR A 405 4.46 -23.83 -10.34
N ASN A 406 3.58 -23.40 -9.43
CA ASN A 406 2.36 -24.12 -9.11
C ASN A 406 1.19 -23.62 -9.96
N THR A 407 0.44 -24.56 -10.54
CA THR A 407 -0.79 -24.29 -11.29
C THR A 407 -2.01 -24.15 -10.38
N ALA A 408 -1.91 -24.56 -9.12
CA ALA A 408 -2.96 -24.46 -8.13
C ALA A 408 -3.16 -23.03 -7.61
N ALA A 409 -4.41 -22.79 -7.25
CA ALA A 409 -4.93 -21.57 -6.66
C ALA A 409 -4.14 -21.21 -5.38
N THR A 410 -3.25 -20.20 -5.46
CA THR A 410 -2.37 -19.82 -4.35
C THR A 410 -2.88 -18.53 -3.71
N ARG A 411 -2.92 -18.47 -2.38
CA ARG A 411 -3.28 -17.28 -1.59
C ARG A 411 -2.14 -16.27 -1.54
N ARG A 412 -2.45 -14.97 -1.55
CA ARG A 412 -1.47 -13.87 -1.37
C ARG A 412 -1.77 -13.06 -0.12
N VAL A 413 -0.71 -12.61 0.54
CA VAL A 413 -0.77 -11.57 1.57
C VAL A 413 -0.53 -10.21 0.94
N TYR A 414 -1.21 -9.17 1.41
CA TYR A 414 -0.91 -7.80 1.03
C TYR A 414 0.23 -7.25 1.88
N VAL A 415 1.39 -7.02 1.28
CA VAL A 415 2.56 -6.52 2.02
C VAL A 415 2.46 -5.01 2.09
N PHE A 416 2.23 -4.48 3.30
CA PHE A 416 2.14 -3.05 3.53
C PHE A 416 3.51 -2.41 3.68
N PHE A 417 4.45 -3.10 4.34
CA PHE A 417 5.82 -2.64 4.58
C PHE A 417 6.79 -3.81 4.44
N ARG A 418 7.92 -3.57 3.76
CA ARG A 418 9.00 -4.55 3.63
C ARG A 418 10.37 -3.89 3.69
N TYR A 419 11.37 -4.68 4.04
CA TYR A 419 12.67 -4.15 4.44
C TYR A 419 13.41 -3.41 3.33
N ALA A 420 13.25 -3.81 2.06
CA ALA A 420 13.85 -3.06 0.95
C ALA A 420 13.32 -1.63 0.84
N GLU A 421 12.05 -1.41 1.17
CA GLU A 421 11.48 -0.06 1.18
C GLU A 421 12.16 0.81 2.25
N ILE A 422 12.50 0.25 3.41
CA ILE A 422 13.17 0.99 4.49
C ILE A 422 14.55 1.46 4.05
N PHE A 423 15.32 0.61 3.37
CA PHE A 423 16.60 1.01 2.78
C PHE A 423 16.43 2.12 1.75
N LEU A 424 15.39 2.05 0.91
CA LEU A 424 15.12 3.07 -0.09
C LEU A 424 14.62 4.38 0.56
N ASN A 425 13.82 4.31 1.62
CA ASN A 425 13.41 5.48 2.41
C ASN A 425 14.64 6.15 3.04
N TYR A 426 15.57 5.36 3.59
CA TYR A 426 16.81 5.86 4.17
C TYR A 426 17.72 6.50 3.13
N ALA A 427 17.99 5.80 2.02
CA ALA A 427 18.82 6.30 0.93
C ALA A 427 18.26 7.61 0.36
N GLU A 428 16.93 7.66 0.11
CA GLU A 428 16.27 8.87 -0.38
C GLU A 428 16.39 10.00 0.63
N ALA A 429 15.94 9.79 1.87
CA ALA A 429 15.91 10.86 2.84
C ALA A 429 17.30 11.42 3.16
N LEU A 430 18.30 10.54 3.32
CA LEU A 430 19.67 10.94 3.61
C LEU A 430 20.33 11.67 2.43
N ASN A 431 20.07 11.24 1.19
CA ASN A 431 20.57 11.93 -0.01
C ASN A 431 20.10 13.39 -0.06
N GLU A 432 18.85 13.64 0.33
CA GLU A 432 18.25 14.97 0.30
C GLU A 432 18.76 15.92 1.40
N THR A 433 19.51 15.43 2.39
CA THR A 433 20.04 16.27 3.47
C THR A 433 21.25 17.13 3.07
N GLY A 434 21.92 16.80 1.96
CA GLY A 434 23.14 17.48 1.51
C GLY A 434 23.26 17.56 0.00
N GLU A 435 24.32 18.22 -0.49
CA GLU A 435 24.57 18.39 -1.94
C GLU A 435 25.25 17.18 -2.59
N THR A 436 25.86 16.30 -1.78
CA THR A 436 26.57 15.09 -2.23
C THR A 436 26.13 13.88 -1.41
N PRO A 437 25.88 12.71 -2.02
CA PRO A 437 25.52 11.51 -1.30
C PRO A 437 26.67 11.02 -0.39
N SER A 438 26.35 10.68 0.85
CA SER A 438 27.30 10.01 1.76
C SER A 438 27.49 8.54 1.38
N GLN A 439 28.52 7.88 1.91
CA GLN A 439 28.74 6.45 1.68
C GLN A 439 27.53 5.61 2.12
N GLU A 440 26.84 6.02 3.20
CA GLU A 440 25.64 5.34 3.69
C GLU A 440 24.49 5.34 2.66
N VAL A 441 24.38 6.37 1.83
CA VAL A 441 23.40 6.40 0.72
C VAL A 441 23.72 5.30 -0.30
N TYR A 442 24.99 5.17 -0.70
CA TYR A 442 25.44 4.10 -1.60
C TYR A 442 25.23 2.72 -0.98
N ASP A 443 25.54 2.54 0.31
CA ASP A 443 25.40 1.26 0.99
C ASP A 443 23.92 0.84 1.09
N ALA A 444 23.03 1.78 1.40
CA ALA A 444 21.59 1.52 1.50
C ALA A 444 20.97 1.12 0.16
N ILE A 445 21.23 1.87 -0.92
CA ILE A 445 20.70 1.51 -2.25
C ILE A 445 21.33 0.22 -2.78
N ASN A 446 22.64 0.01 -2.55
CA ASN A 446 23.33 -1.20 -3.00
C ASN A 446 22.88 -2.46 -2.23
N SER A 447 22.42 -2.32 -0.99
CA SER A 447 21.80 -3.41 -0.24
C SER A 447 20.60 -3.98 -1.00
N VAL A 448 19.77 -3.10 -1.58
CA VAL A 448 18.63 -3.49 -2.41
C VAL A 448 19.07 -4.00 -3.78
N ARG A 449 20.03 -3.37 -4.43
CA ARG A 449 20.51 -3.81 -5.77
C ARG A 449 21.17 -5.17 -5.76
N ARG A 450 21.89 -5.50 -4.66
CA ARG A 450 22.64 -6.76 -4.53
C ARG A 450 21.88 -7.85 -3.78
N ARG A 451 20.89 -7.53 -2.95
CA ARG A 451 20.07 -8.48 -2.18
C ARG A 451 20.88 -9.62 -1.52
N GLY A 452 21.99 -9.27 -0.87
CA GLY A 452 22.85 -10.24 -0.15
C GLY A 452 23.93 -10.93 -0.99
N LEU A 453 24.11 -10.54 -2.26
CA LEU A 453 25.22 -11.02 -3.09
C LEU A 453 26.52 -10.28 -2.75
N SER A 454 27.58 -11.03 -2.48
CA SER A 454 28.91 -10.50 -2.12
C SER A 454 29.73 -10.00 -3.31
N THR A 455 29.28 -10.26 -4.55
CA THR A 455 29.96 -9.85 -5.79
C THR A 455 28.95 -9.50 -6.88
N ASP A 456 29.36 -8.68 -7.85
CA ASP A 456 28.54 -8.29 -9.02
C ASP A 456 28.29 -9.47 -9.98
N ALA A 457 28.87 -10.65 -9.74
CA ALA A 457 28.76 -11.80 -10.62
C ALA A 457 27.32 -12.31 -10.78
N ASN A 458 26.42 -11.99 -9.85
CA ASN A 458 25.04 -12.48 -9.84
C ASN A 458 23.97 -11.41 -9.60
N GLY A 459 24.33 -10.13 -9.44
CA GLY A 459 23.41 -9.02 -9.15
C GLY A 459 23.61 -7.84 -10.11
N LEU A 460 22.83 -6.77 -9.95
CA LEU A 460 23.10 -5.51 -10.66
C LEU A 460 24.41 -4.90 -10.19
N ALA A 461 25.14 -4.25 -11.10
CA ALA A 461 26.33 -3.49 -10.76
C ALA A 461 26.02 -2.48 -9.63
N ALA A 462 26.84 -2.48 -8.58
CA ALA A 462 26.69 -1.53 -7.50
C ALA A 462 26.93 -0.10 -7.97
N LEU A 463 26.16 0.81 -7.40
CA LEU A 463 26.41 2.22 -7.56
C LEU A 463 27.68 2.63 -6.83
N GLN A 464 28.50 3.43 -7.49
CA GLN A 464 29.76 3.94 -6.94
C GLN A 464 30.09 5.30 -7.55
N SER A 465 31.00 6.05 -6.92
CA SER A 465 31.47 7.37 -7.37
C SER A 465 32.97 7.46 -7.60
N THR A 466 33.71 6.36 -7.41
CA THR A 466 35.18 6.33 -7.38
C THR A 466 35.81 6.02 -8.74
N ASP A 467 35.15 5.23 -9.58
CA ASP A 467 35.63 4.86 -10.92
C ASP A 467 34.66 5.35 -11.99
N LYS A 468 34.98 6.50 -12.59
CA LYS A 468 34.18 7.14 -13.63
C LYS A 468 33.93 6.27 -14.87
N ASN A 469 34.83 5.34 -15.15
CA ASN A 469 34.73 4.45 -16.31
C ASN A 469 34.16 3.06 -15.94
N GLY A 470 34.00 2.80 -14.65
CA GLY A 470 33.46 1.56 -14.12
C GLY A 470 31.95 1.46 -14.23
N ASN A 471 31.45 0.23 -14.15
CA ASN A 471 30.01 -0.03 -14.09
C ASN A 471 29.40 0.58 -12.82
N GLY A 472 28.12 0.96 -12.91
CA GLY A 472 27.40 1.59 -11.81
C GLY A 472 27.93 2.97 -11.38
N TYR A 473 28.81 3.63 -12.15
CA TYR A 473 29.22 4.98 -11.83
C TYR A 473 28.02 5.94 -11.77
N VAL A 474 27.96 6.75 -10.72
CA VAL A 474 27.03 7.86 -10.54
C VAL A 474 27.85 9.08 -10.15
N PRO A 475 27.73 10.21 -10.86
CA PRO A 475 28.35 11.45 -10.39
C PRO A 475 27.91 11.73 -8.94
N PRO A 476 28.84 12.11 -8.04
CA PRO A 476 28.55 12.25 -6.61
C PRO A 476 27.79 13.56 -6.32
N THR A 477 26.66 13.77 -6.97
CA THR A 477 25.73 14.87 -6.72
C THR A 477 24.42 14.31 -6.17
N ARG A 478 23.74 15.10 -5.33
CA ARG A 478 22.41 14.76 -4.82
C ARG A 478 21.44 14.45 -5.96
N ASP A 479 21.46 15.25 -7.02
CA ASP A 479 20.47 15.16 -8.10
C ASP A 479 20.69 13.90 -8.95
N ASP A 480 21.94 13.57 -9.29
CA ASP A 480 22.27 12.34 -10.01
C ASP A 480 21.89 11.10 -9.18
N MET A 481 22.24 11.10 -7.89
CA MET A 481 21.89 10.00 -6.99
C MET A 481 20.38 9.90 -6.77
N ARG A 482 19.66 11.02 -6.67
CA ARG A 482 18.19 11.06 -6.57
C ARG A 482 17.55 10.29 -7.73
N LEU A 483 17.98 10.54 -8.97
CA LEU A 483 17.44 9.83 -10.13
C LEU A 483 17.67 8.31 -10.04
N ARG A 484 18.83 7.87 -9.55
CA ARG A 484 19.11 6.46 -9.32
C ARG A 484 18.24 5.86 -8.23
N ILE A 485 18.06 6.54 -7.11
CA ILE A 485 17.17 6.12 -6.02
C ILE A 485 15.72 6.03 -6.50
N GLN A 486 15.24 7.03 -7.24
CA GLN A 486 13.89 7.03 -7.80
C GLN A 486 13.67 5.87 -8.78
N ASN A 487 14.66 5.54 -9.62
CA ASN A 487 14.57 4.39 -10.54
C ASN A 487 14.62 3.06 -9.78
N GLU A 488 15.52 2.90 -8.80
CA GLU A 488 15.61 1.70 -7.99
C GLU A 488 14.30 1.45 -7.23
N ARG A 489 13.70 2.52 -6.68
CA ARG A 489 12.41 2.47 -6.01
C ARG A 489 11.28 2.08 -6.98
N ARG A 490 11.30 2.61 -8.21
CA ARG A 490 10.34 2.25 -9.27
C ARG A 490 10.44 0.76 -9.63
N ILE A 491 11.64 0.22 -9.82
CA ILE A 491 11.83 -1.20 -10.19
C ILE A 491 11.47 -2.11 -9.02
N GLU A 492 12.06 -1.85 -7.86
CA GLU A 492 11.96 -2.72 -6.71
C GLU A 492 10.50 -2.84 -6.23
N LEU A 493 9.79 -1.71 -6.14
CA LEU A 493 8.43 -1.61 -5.60
C LEU A 493 7.33 -1.55 -6.67
N CYS A 494 7.64 -1.92 -7.93
CA CYS A 494 6.64 -1.87 -8.99
C CYS A 494 5.41 -2.72 -8.66
N PHE A 495 4.21 -2.25 -9.01
CA PHE A 495 2.92 -2.91 -8.73
C PHE A 495 2.54 -3.01 -7.23
N GLU A 496 3.34 -2.48 -6.31
CA GLU A 496 3.08 -2.51 -4.86
C GLU A 496 2.42 -1.20 -4.34
N GLU A 497 1.66 -0.50 -5.19
CA GLU A 497 1.03 0.81 -4.91
C GLU A 497 2.01 1.96 -4.57
N HIS A 498 3.30 1.85 -4.86
CA HIS A 498 4.28 2.90 -4.54
C HIS A 498 4.33 4.01 -5.58
N ARG A 499 4.49 3.66 -6.87
CA ARG A 499 4.76 4.63 -7.96
C ARG A 499 3.72 5.73 -8.07
N PHE A 500 2.45 5.39 -7.88
CA PHE A 500 1.33 6.32 -7.91
C PHE A 500 1.49 7.46 -6.89
N PHE A 501 1.96 7.15 -5.67
CA PHE A 501 2.18 8.15 -4.63
C PHE A 501 3.58 8.76 -4.69
N ASP A 502 4.59 8.00 -5.09
CA ASP A 502 5.98 8.47 -5.18
C ASP A 502 6.13 9.63 -6.19
N VAL A 503 5.60 9.47 -7.42
CA VAL A 503 5.60 10.57 -8.41
C VAL A 503 4.84 11.79 -7.91
N ARG A 504 3.75 11.59 -7.17
CA ARG A 504 2.95 12.68 -6.60
C ARG A 504 3.72 13.43 -5.52
N ARG A 505 4.31 12.73 -4.55
CA ARG A 505 5.05 13.38 -3.45
C ARG A 505 6.32 14.07 -3.95
N TRP A 506 6.94 13.56 -5.01
CA TRP A 506 8.05 14.23 -5.71
C TRP A 506 7.64 15.46 -6.52
N LYS A 507 6.33 15.71 -6.69
CA LYS A 507 5.80 16.77 -7.53
C LYS A 507 6.26 16.64 -9.00
N LEU A 508 6.21 15.41 -9.52
CA LEU A 508 6.61 15.07 -10.91
C LEU A 508 5.44 14.48 -11.73
N GLY A 509 4.20 14.67 -11.30
CA GLY A 509 2.99 14.14 -11.95
C GLY A 509 2.83 14.62 -13.39
N GLU A 510 3.06 15.89 -13.67
CA GLU A 510 3.01 16.43 -15.03
C GLU A 510 4.11 15.83 -15.92
N GLN A 511 5.26 15.46 -15.36
CA GLN A 511 6.36 14.87 -16.12
C GLN A 511 6.13 13.39 -16.45
N TYR A 512 5.55 12.62 -15.52
CA TYR A 512 5.41 11.17 -15.69
C TYR A 512 4.01 10.70 -16.05
N PHE A 513 2.96 11.41 -15.61
CA PHE A 513 1.56 11.01 -15.79
C PHE A 513 0.79 11.85 -16.82
N ASN A 514 1.30 13.02 -17.23
CA ASN A 514 0.71 13.85 -18.30
C ASN A 514 1.39 13.63 -19.67
N LYS A 515 1.64 12.36 -20.02
CA LYS A 515 2.26 12.00 -21.30
C LYS A 515 1.68 10.68 -21.82
N PRO A 516 1.77 10.43 -23.14
CA PRO A 516 1.39 9.14 -23.69
C PRO A 516 2.22 8.01 -23.07
N VAL A 517 1.58 6.85 -22.87
CA VAL A 517 2.27 5.60 -22.51
C VAL A 517 2.32 4.68 -23.71
N THR A 518 3.41 3.94 -23.84
CA THR A 518 3.70 3.14 -25.02
C THR A 518 3.75 1.64 -24.74
N GLY A 519 3.69 0.87 -25.81
CA GLY A 519 3.81 -0.59 -25.83
C GLY A 519 4.47 -1.05 -27.11
N VAL A 520 4.60 -2.36 -27.29
CA VAL A 520 5.28 -2.97 -28.43
C VAL A 520 4.37 -3.95 -29.17
N ARG A 521 4.42 -3.94 -30.50
CA ARG A 521 3.87 -4.99 -31.36
C ARG A 521 5.02 -5.82 -31.90
N ILE A 522 4.91 -7.13 -31.72
CA ILE A 522 5.95 -8.07 -32.14
C ILE A 522 5.43 -8.84 -33.35
N THR A 523 6.20 -8.85 -34.44
CA THR A 523 5.87 -9.61 -35.65
C THR A 523 7.05 -10.46 -36.13
N GLY A 524 6.78 -11.44 -36.99
CA GLY A 524 7.76 -12.39 -37.49
C GLY A 524 7.55 -13.82 -37.00
N ASP A 525 8.07 -14.78 -37.76
CA ASP A 525 7.88 -16.21 -37.49
C ASP A 525 9.05 -16.84 -36.71
N ALA A 526 10.24 -16.23 -36.73
CA ALA A 526 11.45 -16.65 -36.02
C ALA A 526 12.27 -15.44 -35.55
N GLU A 527 13.17 -15.62 -34.57
CA GLU A 527 14.09 -14.57 -34.10
C GLU A 527 15.19 -14.25 -35.14
N PRO A 528 15.68 -13.00 -35.22
CA PRO A 528 15.17 -11.82 -34.49
C PRO A 528 13.78 -11.40 -35.01
N TYR A 529 12.93 -10.94 -34.08
CA TYR A 529 11.59 -10.43 -34.40
C TYR A 529 11.63 -8.95 -34.77
N THR A 530 10.56 -8.45 -35.38
CA THR A 530 10.33 -7.01 -35.54
C THR A 530 9.58 -6.47 -34.34
N TYR A 531 10.10 -5.39 -33.73
CA TYR A 531 9.52 -4.71 -32.57
C TYR A 531 9.04 -3.31 -32.96
N ASP A 532 7.73 -3.15 -33.14
CA ASP A 532 7.11 -1.88 -33.50
C ASP A 532 6.49 -1.22 -32.27
N TYR A 533 7.14 -0.17 -31.75
CA TYR A 533 6.66 0.59 -30.60
C TYR A 533 5.53 1.55 -30.98
N PHE A 534 4.49 1.64 -30.14
CA PHE A 534 3.31 2.46 -30.41
C PHE A 534 2.72 3.06 -29.14
N THR A 535 1.97 4.16 -29.30
CA THR A 535 1.21 4.77 -28.20
C THR A 535 -0.04 3.93 -27.88
N VAL A 536 -0.17 3.52 -26.62
CA VAL A 536 -1.29 2.70 -26.12
C VAL A 536 -2.40 3.60 -25.57
N GLN A 537 -2.04 4.63 -24.82
CA GLN A 537 -2.98 5.56 -24.20
C GLN A 537 -2.35 6.95 -24.07
N ASP A 538 -3.09 7.98 -24.48
CA ASP A 538 -2.81 9.37 -24.12
C ASP A 538 -3.35 9.65 -22.71
N ARG A 539 -2.49 10.15 -21.82
CA ARG A 539 -2.85 10.40 -20.42
C ARG A 539 -2.83 11.87 -20.08
N THR A 540 -3.75 12.25 -19.20
CA THR A 540 -3.88 13.60 -18.67
C THR A 540 -3.58 13.61 -17.19
N PHE A 541 -2.72 14.52 -16.76
CA PHE A 541 -2.49 14.86 -15.36
C PHE A 541 -2.37 16.37 -15.20
N SER A 542 -3.03 16.91 -14.17
CA SER A 542 -3.03 18.34 -13.83
C SER A 542 -2.78 18.54 -12.34
N GLU A 543 -2.39 19.75 -11.94
CA GLU A 543 -1.97 20.06 -10.57
C GLU A 543 -2.97 19.61 -9.49
N LYS A 544 -4.29 19.75 -9.73
CA LYS A 544 -5.32 19.27 -8.78
C LYS A 544 -5.20 17.77 -8.45
N MET A 545 -4.70 16.96 -9.38
CA MET A 545 -4.60 15.49 -9.28
C MET A 545 -3.44 15.01 -8.39
N TYR A 546 -2.64 15.93 -7.84
CA TYR A 546 -1.74 15.62 -6.73
C TYR A 546 -2.50 15.18 -5.47
N ARG A 547 -3.76 15.62 -5.31
CA ARG A 547 -4.65 15.24 -4.21
C ARG A 547 -5.95 14.68 -4.73
N PHE A 548 -6.56 13.82 -3.92
CA PHE A 548 -7.87 13.26 -4.20
C PHE A 548 -8.94 14.33 -3.93
N PRO A 549 -9.98 14.44 -4.77
CA PRO A 549 -11.13 15.24 -4.41
C PRO A 549 -11.88 14.58 -3.26
N PHE A 550 -12.45 15.38 -2.37
CA PHE A 550 -13.48 14.90 -1.45
C PHE A 550 -14.79 14.69 -2.23
N ALA A 551 -15.52 13.62 -1.90
CA ALA A 551 -16.79 13.33 -2.56
C ALA A 551 -17.78 14.47 -2.35
N GLN A 552 -18.52 14.83 -3.40
CA GLN A 552 -19.55 15.87 -3.32
C GLN A 552 -20.59 15.55 -2.23
N THR A 553 -20.88 14.26 -2.00
CA THR A 553 -21.79 13.80 -0.96
C THR A 553 -21.27 13.99 0.46
N GLN A 554 -19.94 14.04 0.67
CA GLN A 554 -19.36 14.38 1.98
C GLN A 554 -19.40 15.89 2.19
N LEU A 555 -19.06 16.68 1.17
CA LEU A 555 -19.11 18.15 1.26
C LEU A 555 -20.52 18.68 1.50
N ALA A 556 -21.55 18.01 0.97
CA ALA A 556 -22.95 18.35 1.26
C ALA A 556 -23.34 18.11 2.72
N LYS A 557 -22.64 17.22 3.44
CA LYS A 557 -22.90 16.89 4.84
C LYS A 557 -22.06 17.72 5.81
N ALA A 558 -20.82 18.03 5.44
CA ALA A 558 -19.87 18.80 6.23
C ALA A 558 -19.17 19.85 5.34
N PRO A 559 -19.84 20.99 5.07
CA PRO A 559 -19.29 22.04 4.20
C PRO A 559 -17.94 22.60 4.64
N LEU A 560 -17.66 22.66 5.95
CA LEU A 560 -16.40 23.19 6.48
C LEU A 560 -15.19 22.32 6.16
N LEU A 561 -15.37 21.03 5.82
CA LEU A 561 -14.29 20.17 5.34
C LEU A 561 -13.52 20.83 4.18
N GLY A 562 -14.26 21.47 3.28
CA GLY A 562 -13.75 22.20 2.13
C GLY A 562 -13.08 21.29 1.08
N GLN A 563 -13.25 21.62 -0.19
CA GLN A 563 -12.61 20.87 -1.28
C GLN A 563 -11.09 21.10 -1.32
N ASN A 564 -10.36 20.15 -1.92
CA ASN A 564 -8.95 20.33 -2.28
C ASN A 564 -8.81 21.26 -3.50
N THR A 565 -7.74 22.06 -3.54
CA THR A 565 -7.57 23.10 -4.57
C THR A 565 -7.69 22.55 -5.99
N GLY A 566 -8.53 23.20 -6.79
CA GLY A 566 -8.72 22.92 -8.22
C GLY A 566 -9.79 21.86 -8.55
N TRP A 567 -10.38 21.21 -7.54
CA TRP A 567 -11.41 20.18 -7.71
C TRP A 567 -12.84 20.70 -7.73
#